data_AF-A0A806TX52-F1
#
_entry.id   AF-A0A806TX52-F1
#
_cell.length_a   1.000
_cell.length_b   1.000
_cell.length_c   1.000
_cell.angle_alpha   90.00
_cell.angle_beta   90.00
_cell.angle_gamma   90.00
#
_symmetry.space_group_name_H-M   'P 1'
#
loop_
_entity.id
_entity.type
_entity.pdbx_description
1 polymer ?
#
loop_
_entity_poly.entity_id
_entity_poly.type
_entity_poly.pdbx_seq_one_letter_code
_entity_poly.pdbx_strand_id
1 'polypeptide(L)' 'MFGGIEQQTLLTMISHLIFIVITWYALQGFQIEKLMKPNHVFQAKLMLILLTITISSTVSNFFLDYLFWSQRIPTFFQ' A
#
# COMPACT_ATOMS: atom_id res chain seq x y z
N MET A 1 27.97 3.27 -9.70
CA MET A 1 27.06 4.35 -9.23
C MET A 1 25.58 4.11 -9.56
N PHE A 2 25.17 2.97 -10.15
CA PHE A 2 23.75 2.70 -10.48
C PHE A 2 23.01 1.73 -9.54
N GLY A 3 23.72 0.89 -8.78
CA GLY A 3 23.07 -0.17 -7.98
C GLY A 3 22.15 0.30 -6.85
N GLY A 4 22.37 1.50 -6.29
CA GLY A 4 21.56 2.01 -5.18
C GLY A 4 20.15 2.44 -5.59
N ILE A 5 19.99 3.07 -6.74
CA ILE A 5 18.71 3.60 -7.24
C ILE A 5 17.84 2.46 -7.81
N GLU A 6 18.47 1.48 -8.47
CA GLU A 6 17.79 0.32 -9.02
C GLU A 6 17.19 -0.56 -7.91
N GLN A 7 17.95 -0.81 -6.84
CA GLN A 7 17.47 -1.59 -5.70
C GLN A 7 16.33 -0.89 -4.95
N GLN A 8 16.40 0.44 -4.79
CA GLN A 8 15.32 1.21 -4.17
C GLN A 8 14.04 1.19 -5.02
N THR A 9 14.16 1.29 -6.35
CA THR A 9 13.00 1.23 -7.25
C THR A 9 12.31 -0.13 -7.18
N LEU A 10 13.09 -1.22 -7.21
CA LEU A 10 12.56 -2.58 -7.08
C LEU A 10 11.87 -2.79 -5.73
N LEU A 11 12.49 -2.33 -4.64
CA LEU A 11 11.93 -2.40 -3.30
C LEU A 11 10.60 -1.65 -3.21
N THR A 12 10.51 -0.45 -3.79
CA THR A 12 9.29 0.34 -3.84
C THR A 12 8.17 -0.40 -4.57
N MET A 13 8.43 -0.93 -5.77
CA MET A 13 7.42 -1.68 -6.54
C MET A 13 6.93 -2.92 -5.77
N ILE A 14 7.85 -3.71 -5.21
CA ILE A 14 7.51 -4.92 -4.46
C ILE A 14 6.70 -4.57 -3.21
N SER A 15 7.06 -3.49 -2.50
CA SER A 15 6.31 -2.99 -1.34
C SER A 15 4.85 -2.72 -1.72
N HIS A 16 4.61 -1.94 -2.78
CA HIS A 16 3.24 -1.65 -3.21
C HIS A 16 2.44 -2.92 -3.55
N LEU A 17 3.03 -3.89 -4.25
CA LEU A 17 2.37 -5.15 -4.58
C LEU A 17 2.00 -5.96 -3.33
N ILE A 18 2.90 -6.06 -2.36
CA ILE A 18 2.65 -6.73 -1.08
C ILE A 18 1.51 -6.04 -0.33
N PHE A 19 1.55 -4.71 -0.22
CA PHE A 19 0.51 -3.97 0.48
C PHE A 19 -0.84 -3.99 -0.23
N ILE A 20 -0.89 -4.14 -1.56
CA ILE A 20 -2.15 -4.39 -2.30
C ILE A 20 -2.78 -5.70 -1.83
N VAL A 21 -2.01 -6.78 -1.77
CA VAL A 21 -2.52 -8.11 -1.33
C VAL A 21 -3.00 -8.05 0.12
N ILE A 22 -2.20 -7.46 1.01
CA ILE A 22 -2.54 -7.31 2.44
C ILE A 22 -3.82 -6.47 2.60
N THR A 23 -3.88 -5.32 1.94
CA THR A 23 -5.04 -4.42 2.02
C THR A 23 -6.30 -5.08 1.47
N TRP A 24 -6.19 -5.74 0.31
CA TRP A 24 -7.31 -6.46 -0.28
C TRP A 24 -7.84 -7.57 0.66
N TYR A 25 -6.93 -8.35 1.25
CA TYR A 25 -7.29 -9.39 2.22
C TYR A 25 -7.94 -8.80 3.47
N ALA A 26 -7.39 -7.70 4.02
CA ALA A 26 -7.94 -7.01 5.18
C ALA A 26 -9.35 -6.44 4.90
N LEU A 27 -9.55 -5.84 3.73
CA LEU A 27 -10.83 -5.25 3.32
C LEU A 27 -11.93 -6.29 3.09
N GLN A 28 -11.59 -7.51 2.69
CA GLN A 28 -12.56 -8.61 2.60
C GLN A 28 -13.18 -8.98 3.95
N GLY A 29 -12.49 -8.72 5.07
CA GLY A 29 -13.07 -8.89 6.41
C GLY A 29 -14.16 -7.88 6.75
N PHE A 30 -14.25 -6.76 6.01
CA PHE A 30 -15.31 -5.78 6.15
C PHE A 30 -16.50 -6.16 5.29
N GLN A 31 -17.70 -6.14 5.87
CA GLN A 31 -18.95 -6.40 5.14
C GLN A 31 -19.36 -5.14 4.34
N ILE A 32 -18.51 -4.70 3.41
CA ILE A 32 -18.74 -3.49 2.59
C ILE A 32 -20.07 -3.58 1.83
N GLU A 33 -20.47 -4.79 1.43
CA GLU A 33 -21.76 -5.05 0.78
C GLU A 33 -22.96 -4.69 1.67
N LYS A 34 -22.85 -4.85 3.00
CA LYS A 34 -23.91 -4.48 3.95
C LYS A 34 -23.96 -2.98 4.24
N LEU A 35 -22.87 -2.26 3.99
CA LEU A 35 -22.84 -0.80 4.13
C LEU A 35 -23.62 -0.13 2.99
N MET A 36 -23.86 -0.85 1.89
CA MET A 36 -24.51 -0.33 0.71
C MET A 36 -25.97 -0.75 0.57
N LYS A 37 -26.73 0.06 -0.19
CA LYS A 37 -28.12 -0.22 -0.49
C LYS A 37 -28.25 -1.55 -1.24
N PRO A 38 -29.34 -2.31 -1.04
CA PRO A 38 -29.63 -3.50 -1.83
C PRO A 38 -29.53 -3.23 -3.33
N ASN A 39 -29.12 -4.23 -4.12
CA ASN A 39 -28.90 -4.15 -5.58
C ASN A 39 -27.70 -3.32 -6.09
N HIS A 40 -26.80 -2.85 -5.23
CA HIS A 40 -25.63 -2.05 -5.65
C HIS A 40 -24.30 -2.82 -5.60
N VAL A 41 -24.31 -4.12 -5.96
CA VAL A 41 -23.12 -5.00 -5.87
C VAL A 41 -21.92 -4.48 -6.68
N PHE A 42 -22.17 -3.91 -7.86
CA PHE A 42 -21.10 -3.35 -8.69
C PHE A 42 -20.41 -2.15 -8.03
N GLN A 43 -21.20 -1.22 -7.48
CA GLN A 43 -20.67 -0.06 -6.78
C GLN A 43 -19.87 -0.49 -5.53
N ALA A 44 -20.27 -1.57 -4.83
CA ALA A 44 -19.56 -2.09 -3.66
C ALA A 44 -18.18 -2.64 -4.05
N LYS A 45 -18.12 -3.40 -5.13
CA LYS A 45 -16.86 -3.91 -5.68
C LYS A 45 -15.94 -2.79 -6.16
N LEU A 46 -16.50 -1.79 -6.85
CA LEU A 46 -15.73 -0.61 -7.29
C LEU A 46 -15.15 0.14 -6.09
N MET A 47 -15.96 0.35 -5.04
CA MET A 47 -15.52 0.99 -3.81
C MET A 47 -14.40 0.19 -3.12
N LEU A 48 -14.50 -1.14 -3.08
CA LEU A 48 -13.46 -2.01 -2.54
C LEU A 48 -12.14 -1.87 -3.30
N ILE A 49 -12.18 -1.84 -4.64
CA ILE A 49 -10.99 -1.63 -5.48
C ILE A 49 -10.35 -0.27 -5.21
N LEU A 50 -11.15 0.80 -5.21
CA LEU A 50 -10.66 2.15 -4.94
C LEU A 50 -10.03 2.25 -3.55
N LEU A 51 -10.71 1.71 -2.54
CA LEU A 51 -10.22 1.70 -1.16
C LEU A 51 -8.93 0.90 -1.04
N THR A 52 -8.81 -0.22 -1.77
CA THR A 52 -7.58 -1.01 -1.83
C THR A 52 -6.42 -0.18 -2.38
N ILE A 53 -6.62 0.52 -3.50
CA ILE A 53 -5.57 1.34 -4.13
C ILE A 53 -5.14 2.47 -3.20
N THR A 54 -6.11 3.19 -2.60
CA THR A 54 -5.82 4.29 -1.69
C THR A 54 -5.05 3.82 -0.46
N ILE A 55 -5.58 2.84 0.28
CA ILE A 55 -4.95 2.36 1.52
C ILE A 55 -3.60 1.71 1.22
N SER A 56 -3.50 0.84 0.21
CA SER A 56 -2.23 0.17 -0.11
C SER A 56 -1.13 1.15 -0.51
N SER A 57 -1.46 2.19 -1.29
CA SER A 57 -0.50 3.24 -1.65
C SER A 57 -0.05 4.02 -0.43
N THR A 58 -0.98 4.47 0.42
CA THR A 58 -0.65 5.22 1.64
C THR A 58 0.22 4.40 2.60
N VAL A 59 -0.14 3.14 2.86
CA VAL A 59 0.61 2.28 3.79
C VAL A 59 1.98 1.92 3.22
N SER A 60 2.09 1.64 1.91
CA SER A 60 3.37 1.37 1.26
C SER A 60 4.29 2.59 1.30
N ASN A 61 3.78 3.79 0.99
CA ASN A 61 4.58 5.01 1.07
C ASN A 61 5.05 5.27 2.49
N PHE A 62 4.16 5.16 3.48
CA PHE A 62 4.53 5.29 4.88
C PHE A 62 5.64 4.31 5.28
N PHE A 63 5.52 3.04 4.89
CA PHE A 63 6.51 2.02 5.18
C PHE A 63 7.87 2.32 4.53
N LEU A 64 7.87 2.71 3.26
CA LEU A 64 9.10 3.05 2.52
C LEU A 64 9.76 4.31 3.06
N ASP A 65 8.99 5.36 3.37
CA ASP A 65 9.49 6.59 3.97
C ASP A 65 10.19 6.29 5.30
N TYR A 66 9.53 5.50 6.16
CA TYR A 66 10.10 5.07 7.43
C TYR A 66 11.40 4.27 7.24
N LEU A 67 11.41 3.34 6.29
CA LEU A 67 12.59 2.53 5.98
C LEU A 67 13.75 3.39 5.46
N PHE A 68 13.49 4.31 4.54
CA PHE A 68 14.51 5.18 3.97
C PHE A 68 15.03 6.22 4.96
N TRP A 69 14.18 6.76 5.82
CA TRP A 69 14.63 7.63 6.91
C TRP A 69 15.54 6.88 7.88
N SER A 70 15.20 5.64 8.22
CA SER A 70 16.01 4.79 9.11
C SER A 70 17.42 4.54 8.55
N GLN A 71 17.54 4.36 7.23
CA GLN A 71 18.84 4.18 6.56
C GLN A 71 19.72 5.44 6.56
N ARG A 72 19.13 6.63 6.72
CA ARG A 72 19.86 7.92 6.75
C ARG A 72 20.32 8.32 8.14
N ILE A 73 19.85 7.65 9.20
CA ILE A 73 20.23 7.93 10.59
C ILE A 73 21.76 7.90 10.80
N PRO A 74 22.51 6.88 10.30
CA PRO A 74 23.96 6.83 10.49
C PRO A 74 24.70 8.03 9.87
N THR A 75 24.15 8.60 8.79
CA THR A 75 24.74 9.74 8.07
C THR A 75 24.68 11.04 8.88
N PHE A 76 23.81 11.15 9.89
CA PHE A 76 23.74 12.32 10.77
C PHE A 76 24.80 12.34 11.88
N PHE A 77 25.46 11.20 12.14
CA PHE A 77 26.48 11.06 13.19
C PHE A 77 27.92 11.08 12.65
N GLN A 78 28.09 11.37 11.36
CA GLN A 78 29.38 11.58 10.68
C GLN A 78 29.55 13.07 10.35
#